data_AF-A0A919DRT5-F1
#
_entry.id   AF-A0A919DRT5-F1
#
_cell.length_a   1.000
_cell.length_b   1.000
_cell.length_c   1.000
_cell.angle_alpha   90.00
_cell.angle_beta   90.00
_cell.angle_gamma   90.00
#
_symmetry.space_group_name_H-M   'P 1'
#
loop_
_entity.id
_entity.type
_entity.pdbx_description
1 polymer ?
#
loop_
_entity_poly.entity_id
_entity_poly.type
_entity_poly.pdbx_seq_one_letter_code
_entity_poly.pdbx_strand_id
1 'polypeptide(L)'
;MRADARKNRDHLLAVAGTVVSEQGAEASLRDIARRADMGLATLLRHFPTREALLDALLRTSFDGLTARAGELETSSSPGDALVSWLRDCVTVAHEYRGVTELMAAAIEDSESALHASCVTMRAAGTGLLARAQAASKARSDIDGTDLFALVAALAWLGDQPSFAPRADHLLDVVASAILAS
;
A
#
# COMPACT_ATOMS: atom_id res chain seq x y z
N MET A 1 -16.69 25.17 -8.20
CA MET A 1 -16.89 24.85 -6.77
C MET A 1 -16.71 23.36 -6.43
N ARG A 2 -17.32 22.37 -7.11
CA ARG A 2 -17.00 20.94 -6.87
C ARG A 2 -15.60 20.53 -7.35
N ALA A 3 -15.16 21.07 -8.50
CA ALA A 3 -13.83 20.81 -9.04
C ALA A 3 -12.71 21.37 -8.14
N ASP A 4 -12.91 22.58 -7.60
CA ASP A 4 -11.92 23.24 -6.73
C ASP A 4 -11.80 22.52 -5.38
N ALA A 5 -12.92 22.09 -4.79
CA ALA A 5 -12.91 21.30 -3.56
C ALA A 5 -12.23 19.93 -3.74
N ARG A 6 -12.37 19.30 -4.91
CA ARG A 6 -11.68 18.04 -5.24
C ARG A 6 -10.19 18.25 -5.46
N LYS A 7 -9.79 19.27 -6.24
CA LYS A 7 -8.38 19.63 -6.42
C LYS A 7 -7.69 19.96 -5.09
N ASN A 8 -8.35 20.68 -4.20
CA ASN A 8 -7.80 21.00 -2.88
C ASN A 8 -7.63 19.74 -2.01
N ARG A 9 -8.60 18.81 -2.08
CA ARG A 9 -8.49 17.51 -1.40
C ARG A 9 -7.33 16.68 -1.95
N ASP A 10 -7.20 16.59 -3.28
CA ASP A 10 -6.14 15.81 -3.94
C ASP A 10 -4.76 16.41 -3.63
N HIS A 11 -4.63 17.74 -3.65
CA HIS A 11 -3.41 18.44 -3.22
C HIS A 11 -3.06 18.15 -1.76
N LEU A 12 -4.05 18.23 -0.85
CA LEU A 12 -3.87 17.91 0.56
C LEU A 12 -3.40 16.47 0.77
N LEU A 13 -3.96 15.50 0.04
CA LEU A 13 -3.53 14.10 0.10
C LEU A 13 -2.09 13.93 -0.39
N ALA A 14 -1.70 14.56 -1.50
CA ALA A 14 -0.33 14.48 -1.99
C ALA A 14 0.69 15.02 -0.96
N VAL A 15 0.39 16.16 -0.34
CA VAL A 15 1.22 16.75 0.71
C VAL A 15 1.24 15.89 1.96
N ALA A 16 0.08 15.38 2.39
CA ALA A 16 -0.03 14.52 3.56
C ALA A 16 0.78 13.23 3.38
N GLY A 17 0.73 12.60 2.20
CA GLY A 17 1.53 11.41 1.89
C GLY A 17 3.03 11.66 2.03
N THR A 18 3.51 12.80 1.52
CA THR A 18 4.93 13.20 1.69
C THR A 18 5.31 13.39 3.16
N VAL A 19 4.45 14.04 3.93
CA VAL A 19 4.73 14.29 5.35
C VAL A 19 4.68 12.99 6.18
N VAL A 20 3.75 12.09 5.87
CA VAL A 20 3.64 10.79 6.53
C VAL A 20 4.82 9.89 6.16
N SER A 21 5.34 9.93 4.93
CA SER A 21 6.53 9.16 4.59
C SER A 21 7.81 9.67 5.26
N GLU A 22 7.91 10.97 5.52
CA GLU A 22 9.02 11.56 6.26
C GLU A 22 8.96 11.30 7.78
N GLN A 23 7.75 11.35 8.37
CA GLN A 23 7.56 11.44 9.82
C GLN A 23 6.81 10.23 10.43
N GLY A 24 6.31 9.31 9.61
CA GLY A 24 5.49 8.17 10.00
C GLY A 24 4.01 8.52 10.27
N ALA A 25 3.25 7.51 10.70
CA ALA A 25 1.81 7.60 11.00
C ALA A 25 1.42 8.77 11.93
N GLU A 26 2.31 9.12 12.86
CA GLU A 26 2.09 10.14 13.89
C GLU A 26 2.37 11.58 13.43
N ALA A 27 2.69 11.78 12.14
CA ALA A 27 3.02 13.09 11.57
C ALA A 27 2.01 14.19 11.95
N SER A 28 2.48 15.41 12.19
CA SER A 28 1.60 16.45 12.73
C SER A 28 0.57 16.93 11.71
N LEU A 29 -0.73 16.82 12.02
CA LEU A 29 -1.81 17.39 11.18
C LEU A 29 -1.64 18.91 10.97
N ARG A 30 -1.02 19.61 11.93
CA ARG A 30 -0.68 21.03 11.79
C ARG A 30 0.43 21.25 10.77
N ASP A 31 1.45 20.39 10.75
CA ASP A 31 2.53 20.47 9.77
C ASP A 31 2.00 20.16 8.36
N ILE A 32 1.17 19.11 8.22
CA ILE A 32 0.50 18.76 6.96
C ILE A 32 -0.31 19.95 6.44
N ALA A 33 -1.18 20.54 7.28
CA ALA A 33 -1.99 21.70 6.91
C ALA A 33 -1.10 22.87 6.45
N ARG A 34 -0.04 23.17 7.20
CA ARG A 34 0.93 24.23 6.86
C ARG A 34 1.61 23.97 5.52
N ARG A 35 2.10 22.76 5.26
CA ARG A 35 2.78 22.41 4.00
C ARG A 35 1.82 22.39 2.81
N ALA A 36 0.53 22.13 3.05
CA ALA A 36 -0.51 22.16 2.02
C ALA A 36 -1.08 23.56 1.78
N ASP A 37 -0.52 24.59 2.44
CA ASP A 37 -1.03 25.96 2.43
C ASP A 37 -2.54 26.04 2.81
N MET A 38 -2.92 25.23 3.80
CA MET A 38 -4.30 25.10 4.29
C MET A 38 -4.37 25.35 5.79
N GLY A 39 -5.47 25.98 6.24
CA GLY A 39 -5.77 26.06 7.67
C GLY A 39 -6.13 24.69 8.25
N LEU A 40 -5.74 24.41 9.50
CA LEU A 40 -6.08 23.16 10.19
C LEU A 40 -7.60 22.89 10.20
N ALA A 41 -8.41 23.93 10.37
CA ALA A 41 -9.87 23.81 10.31
C ALA A 41 -10.35 23.33 8.93
N THR A 42 -9.69 23.74 7.84
CA THR A 42 -10.01 23.28 6.48
C THR A 42 -9.62 21.82 6.30
N LEU A 43 -8.44 21.41 6.78
CA LEU A 43 -8.03 20.00 6.78
C LEU A 43 -9.05 19.14 7.54
N LEU A 44 -9.41 19.53 8.76
CA LEU A 44 -10.35 18.77 9.61
C LEU A 44 -11.78 18.73 9.04
N ARG A 45 -12.17 19.69 8.19
CA ARG A 45 -13.42 19.61 7.42
C ARG A 45 -13.37 18.56 6.31
N HIS A 46 -12.19 18.27 5.75
CA HIS A 46 -12.01 17.21 4.77
C HIS A 46 -11.79 15.84 5.43
N PHE A 47 -11.02 15.81 6.51
CA PHE A 47 -10.61 14.61 7.24
C PHE A 47 -10.79 14.88 8.74
N PRO A 48 -11.96 14.53 9.31
CA PRO A 48 -12.29 14.85 10.70
C PRO A 48 -11.32 14.25 11.73
N THR A 49 -10.65 13.15 11.39
CA THR A 49 -9.68 12.48 12.24
C THR A 49 -8.39 12.15 11.46
N ARG A 50 -7.33 11.78 12.20
CA ARG A 50 -6.07 11.31 11.60
C ARG A 50 -6.30 10.03 10.81
N GLU A 51 -7.08 9.12 11.36
CA GLU A 51 -7.46 7.84 10.75
C GLU A 51 -8.16 8.09 9.42
N ALA A 52 -9.11 9.04 9.35
CA ALA A 52 -9.78 9.39 8.10
C ALA A 52 -8.83 9.93 7.02
N LEU A 53 -7.75 10.62 7.41
CA LEU A 53 -6.70 11.07 6.48
C LEU A 53 -5.84 9.88 6.00
N LEU A 54 -5.42 9.02 6.93
CA LEU A 54 -4.61 7.84 6.63
C LEU A 54 -5.37 6.84 5.75
N ASP A 55 -6.65 6.58 6.04
CA ASP A 55 -7.53 5.75 5.22
C ASP A 55 -7.62 6.29 3.78
N ALA A 56 -7.73 7.61 3.62
CA ALA A 56 -7.78 8.21 2.30
C ALA A 56 -6.46 8.11 1.53
N LEU A 57 -5.31 8.22 2.21
CA LEU A 57 -3.99 8.00 1.63
C LEU A 57 -3.79 6.56 1.19
N LEU A 58 -4.08 5.61 2.10
CA LEU A 58 -3.97 4.18 1.84
C LEU A 58 -4.91 3.73 0.73
N ARG A 59 -6.13 4.28 0.67
CA ARG A 59 -7.07 4.04 -0.41
C ARG A 59 -6.47 4.43 -1.77
N THR A 60 -5.82 5.59 -1.86
CA THR A 60 -5.13 6.00 -3.09
C THR A 60 -4.02 5.01 -3.47
N SER A 61 -3.23 4.54 -2.50
CA SER A 61 -2.17 3.56 -2.76
C SER A 61 -2.73 2.19 -3.16
N PHE A 62 -3.79 1.68 -2.52
CA PHE A 62 -4.43 0.41 -2.86
C PHE A 62 -5.12 0.45 -4.23
N ASP A 63 -5.79 1.57 -4.55
CA ASP A 63 -6.36 1.78 -5.89
C ASP A 63 -5.24 1.81 -6.95
N GLY A 64 -4.09 2.42 -6.65
CA GLY A 64 -2.90 2.42 -7.50
C GLY A 64 -2.31 1.01 -7.71
N LEU A 65 -2.14 0.24 -6.65
CA LEU A 65 -1.68 -1.16 -6.72
C LEU A 65 -2.65 -2.06 -7.48
N THR A 66 -3.95 -1.81 -7.36
CA THR A 66 -4.98 -2.50 -8.14
C THR A 66 -4.82 -2.20 -9.64
N ALA A 67 -4.70 -0.92 -10.00
CA ALA A 67 -4.49 -0.51 -11.38
C ALA A 67 -3.19 -1.11 -11.96
N ARG A 68 -2.12 -1.09 -11.16
CA ARG A 68 -0.83 -1.67 -11.50
C ARG A 68 -0.91 -3.17 -11.76
N ALA A 69 -1.67 -3.92 -10.96
CA ALA A 69 -1.92 -5.33 -11.22
C ALA A 69 -2.63 -5.55 -12.57
N GLY A 70 -3.61 -4.70 -12.91
CA GLY A 70 -4.30 -4.76 -14.20
C GLY A 70 -3.36 -4.52 -15.40
N GLU A 71 -2.40 -3.59 -15.29
CA GLU A 71 -1.37 -3.39 -16.31
C GLU A 71 -0.51 -4.66 -16.49
N LEU A 72 -0.10 -5.25 -15.38
CA LEU A 72 0.80 -6.40 -15.31
C LEU A 72 0.12 -7.72 -15.72
N GLU A 73 -1.20 -7.80 -15.68
CA GLU A 73 -1.98 -8.98 -16.08
C GLU A 73 -1.68 -9.41 -17.53
N THR A 74 -1.38 -8.44 -18.40
CA THR A 74 -1.08 -8.69 -19.81
C THR A 74 0.39 -8.99 -20.11
N SER A 75 1.27 -8.95 -19.10
CA SER A 75 2.71 -9.17 -19.26
C SER A 75 3.06 -10.55 -19.83
N SER A 76 3.98 -10.65 -20.78
CA SER A 76 4.47 -11.93 -21.30
C SER A 76 5.31 -12.74 -20.29
N SER A 77 5.72 -12.11 -19.19
CA SER A 77 6.46 -12.73 -18.08
C SER A 77 5.63 -12.73 -16.79
N PRO A 78 4.77 -13.74 -16.53
CA PRO A 78 3.92 -13.78 -15.35
C PRO A 78 4.67 -13.77 -14.00
N GLY A 79 5.82 -14.45 -13.93
CA GLY A 79 6.66 -14.45 -12.72
C GLY A 79 7.23 -13.06 -12.41
N ASP A 80 7.82 -12.41 -13.41
CA ASP A 80 8.36 -11.06 -13.28
C ASP A 80 7.26 -10.04 -12.94
N ALA A 81 6.07 -10.21 -13.52
CA ALA A 81 4.91 -9.39 -13.22
C ALA A 81 4.49 -9.50 -11.74
N LEU A 82 4.41 -10.72 -11.20
CA LEU A 82 4.11 -10.94 -9.77
C LEU A 82 5.17 -10.29 -8.87
N VAL A 83 6.47 -10.48 -9.18
CA VAL A 83 7.56 -9.91 -8.39
C VAL A 83 7.58 -8.39 -8.47
N SER A 84 7.35 -7.80 -9.65
CA SER A 84 7.23 -6.35 -9.80
C SER A 84 6.10 -5.80 -8.92
N TRP A 85 4.94 -6.45 -8.94
CA TRP A 85 3.81 -6.02 -8.14
C TRP A 85 4.06 -6.16 -6.64
N LEU A 86 4.73 -7.24 -6.21
CA LEU A 86 5.18 -7.42 -4.82
C LEU A 86 6.13 -6.31 -4.36
N ARG A 87 7.07 -5.88 -5.22
CA ARG A 87 7.95 -4.74 -4.93
C ARG A 87 7.16 -3.45 -4.75
N ASP A 88 6.16 -3.22 -5.59
CA ASP A 88 5.29 -2.05 -5.49
C ASP A 88 4.52 -2.07 -4.15
N CYS A 89 4.01 -3.24 -3.71
CA CYS A 89 3.36 -3.39 -2.41
C CYS A 89 4.28 -3.07 -1.23
N VAL A 90 5.51 -3.60 -1.24
CA VAL A 90 6.48 -3.36 -0.14
C VAL A 90 6.94 -1.90 -0.13
N THR A 91 7.12 -1.28 -1.30
CA THR A 91 7.43 0.15 -1.42
C THR A 91 6.34 1.00 -0.77
N VAL A 92 5.07 0.75 -1.12
CA VAL A 92 3.92 1.42 -0.48
C VAL A 92 3.92 1.19 1.04
N ALA A 93 4.19 -0.03 1.49
CA ALA A 93 4.20 -0.30 2.92
C ALA A 93 5.30 0.47 3.68
N HIS A 94 6.46 0.69 3.07
CA HIS A 94 7.53 1.51 3.66
C HIS A 94 7.23 3.01 3.65
N GLU A 95 6.47 3.52 2.68
CA GLU A 95 6.01 4.92 2.66
C GLU A 95 5.11 5.25 3.86
N TYR A 96 4.46 4.25 4.44
CA TYR A 96 3.55 4.40 5.56
C TYR A 96 4.08 3.68 6.82
N ARG A 97 5.36 3.88 7.12
CA ARG A 97 6.01 3.35 8.32
C ARG A 97 5.18 3.58 9.59
N GLY A 98 4.98 2.52 10.36
CA GLY A 98 4.17 2.54 11.59
C GLY A 98 2.65 2.62 11.36
N VAL A 99 2.17 2.61 10.11
CA VAL A 99 0.74 2.54 9.79
C VAL A 99 0.27 1.09 9.69
N THR A 100 1.16 0.10 9.65
CA THR A 100 0.81 -1.32 9.45
C THR A 100 -0.20 -1.87 10.46
N GLU A 101 -0.07 -1.50 11.75
CA GLU A 101 -1.04 -1.91 12.78
C GLU A 101 -2.40 -1.24 12.59
N LEU A 102 -2.41 0.06 12.26
CA LEU A 102 -3.63 0.81 11.96
C LEU A 102 -4.31 0.27 10.68
N MET A 103 -3.53 -0.10 9.67
CA MET A 103 -3.98 -0.74 8.44
C MET A 103 -4.63 -2.09 8.72
N ALA A 104 -3.99 -2.94 9.53
CA ALA A 104 -4.52 -4.26 9.86
C ALA A 104 -5.91 -4.14 10.50
N ALA A 105 -6.08 -3.23 11.47
CA ALA A 105 -7.37 -2.97 12.10
C ALA A 105 -8.42 -2.41 11.13
N ALA A 106 -8.05 -1.43 10.30
CA ALA A 106 -8.97 -0.83 9.32
C ALA A 106 -9.39 -1.80 8.19
N ILE A 107 -8.54 -2.78 7.87
CA ILE A 107 -8.85 -3.82 6.88
C ILE A 107 -9.85 -4.85 7.44
N GLU A 108 -9.78 -5.14 8.74
CA GLU A 108 -10.71 -6.07 9.41
C GLU A 108 -12.12 -5.47 9.61
N ASP A 109 -12.23 -4.15 9.68
CA ASP A 109 -13.51 -3.45 9.75
C ASP A 109 -14.18 -3.34 8.38
N SER A 110 -15.25 -4.09 8.15
CA SER A 110 -16.00 -4.08 6.88
C SER A 110 -16.70 -2.75 6.60
N GLU A 111 -16.94 -1.91 7.62
CA GLU A 111 -17.54 -0.58 7.47
C GLU A 111 -16.49 0.49 7.14
N SER A 112 -15.20 0.15 7.20
CA SER A 112 -14.12 1.07 6.84
C SER A 112 -14.16 1.45 5.36
N ALA A 113 -13.95 2.74 5.08
CA ALA A 113 -13.81 3.24 3.72
C ALA A 113 -12.60 2.62 2.97
N LEU A 114 -11.63 2.06 3.70
CA LEU A 114 -10.45 1.40 3.14
C LEU A 114 -10.72 -0.06 2.73
N HIS A 115 -11.68 -0.73 3.38
CA HIS A 115 -11.93 -2.16 3.23
C HIS A 115 -12.16 -2.57 1.77
N ALA A 116 -13.01 -1.84 1.04
CA ALA A 116 -13.34 -2.14 -0.36
C ALA A 116 -12.11 -2.08 -1.29
N SER A 117 -11.26 -1.07 -1.14
CA SER A 117 -10.02 -0.95 -1.92
C SER A 117 -9.00 -2.02 -1.52
N CYS A 118 -8.93 -2.39 -0.24
CA CYS A 118 -8.10 -3.51 0.21
C CYS A 118 -8.54 -4.84 -0.41
N VAL A 119 -9.83 -5.16 -0.38
CA VAL A 119 -10.37 -6.40 -0.98
C VAL A 119 -10.06 -6.45 -2.48
N THR A 120 -10.24 -5.34 -3.18
CA THR A 120 -10.01 -5.28 -4.62
C THR A 120 -8.52 -5.44 -4.96
N MET A 121 -7.63 -4.75 -4.23
CA MET A 121 -6.18 -4.92 -4.35
C MET A 121 -5.76 -6.36 -4.07
N ARG A 122 -6.33 -6.99 -3.03
CA ARG A 122 -6.02 -8.38 -2.67
C ARG A 122 -6.44 -9.36 -3.75
N ALA A 123 -7.63 -9.17 -4.32
CA ALA A 123 -8.11 -9.97 -5.43
C ALA A 123 -7.19 -9.83 -6.66
N ALA A 124 -6.78 -8.61 -7.01
CA ALA A 124 -5.92 -8.36 -8.16
C ALA A 124 -4.52 -9.01 -8.00
N GLY A 125 -3.89 -8.89 -6.83
CA GLY A 125 -2.63 -9.56 -6.53
C GLY A 125 -2.72 -11.08 -6.54
N THR A 126 -3.83 -11.63 -6.00
CA THR A 126 -4.12 -13.08 -6.06
C THR A 126 -4.28 -13.56 -7.50
N GLY A 127 -4.86 -12.74 -8.38
CA GLY A 127 -4.94 -13.02 -9.81
C GLY A 127 -3.57 -13.12 -10.49
N LEU A 128 -2.63 -12.23 -10.16
CA LEU A 128 -1.25 -12.31 -10.65
C LEU A 128 -0.54 -13.59 -10.18
N LEU A 129 -0.74 -13.97 -8.92
CA LEU A 129 -0.20 -15.22 -8.37
C LEU A 129 -0.76 -16.44 -9.13
N ALA A 130 -2.09 -16.51 -9.28
CA ALA A 130 -2.75 -17.61 -10.01
C ALA A 130 -2.26 -17.71 -11.45
N ARG A 131 -2.03 -16.57 -12.11
CA ARG A 131 -1.47 -16.52 -13.47
C ARG A 131 -0.02 -17.03 -13.51
N ALA A 132 0.81 -16.63 -12.56
CA ALA A 132 2.18 -17.13 -12.45
C ALA A 132 2.22 -18.64 -12.17
N GLN A 133 1.32 -19.15 -11.33
CA GLN A 133 1.15 -20.58 -11.06
C GLN A 133 0.70 -21.36 -12.30
N ALA A 134 -0.28 -20.84 -13.05
CA ALA A 134 -0.74 -21.46 -14.30
C ALA A 134 0.36 -21.54 -15.37
N ALA A 135 1.33 -20.62 -15.35
CA ALA A 135 2.52 -20.64 -16.19
C ALA A 135 3.70 -21.44 -15.60
N SER A 136 3.50 -22.12 -14.46
CA SER A 136 4.54 -22.83 -13.70
C SER A 136 5.75 -21.94 -13.36
N LYS A 137 5.50 -20.64 -13.14
CA LYS A 137 6.50 -19.64 -12.73
C LYS A 137 6.44 -19.31 -11.24
N ALA A 138 5.39 -19.72 -10.54
CA ALA A 138 5.27 -19.61 -9.10
C ALA A 138 4.87 -20.95 -8.49
N ARG A 139 5.25 -21.17 -7.23
CA ARG A 139 4.88 -22.36 -6.47
C ARG A 139 3.36 -22.46 -6.29
N SER A 140 2.83 -23.68 -6.35
CA SER A 140 1.38 -23.94 -6.36
C SER A 140 0.79 -24.27 -4.98
N ASP A 141 1.61 -24.28 -3.94
CA ASP A 141 1.24 -24.59 -2.55
C ASP A 141 1.04 -23.35 -1.67
N ILE A 142 0.94 -22.17 -2.30
CA ILE A 142 0.59 -20.90 -1.63
C ILE A 142 -0.65 -20.29 -2.27
N ASP A 143 -1.42 -19.55 -1.48
CA ASP A 143 -2.57 -18.79 -1.95
C ASP A 143 -2.38 -17.27 -1.74
N GLY A 144 -3.44 -16.50 -2.01
CA GLY A 144 -3.42 -15.05 -1.78
C GLY A 144 -3.21 -14.69 -0.30
N THR A 145 -3.74 -15.48 0.63
CA THR A 145 -3.55 -15.26 2.08
C THR A 145 -2.07 -15.32 2.43
N ASP A 146 -1.37 -16.34 1.95
CA ASP A 146 0.08 -16.48 2.15
C ASP A 146 0.86 -15.31 1.53
N LEU A 147 0.49 -14.92 0.30
CA LEU A 147 1.12 -13.80 -0.41
C LEU A 147 1.06 -12.51 0.41
N PHE A 148 -0.11 -12.17 0.95
CA PHE A 148 -0.27 -10.95 1.74
C PHE A 148 0.32 -11.06 3.15
N ALA A 149 0.39 -12.26 3.73
CA ALA A 149 1.12 -12.47 4.97
C ALA A 149 2.63 -12.20 4.77
N LEU A 150 3.20 -12.62 3.64
CA LEU A 150 4.59 -12.34 3.29
C LEU A 150 4.84 -10.84 3.04
N VAL A 151 3.91 -10.15 2.35
CA VAL A 151 3.98 -8.68 2.18
C VAL A 151 3.96 -7.98 3.54
N ALA A 152 3.06 -8.37 4.45
CA ALA A 152 2.98 -7.80 5.79
C ALA A 152 4.26 -8.07 6.61
N ALA A 153 4.84 -9.27 6.49
CA ALA A 153 6.11 -9.61 7.15
C ALA A 153 7.27 -8.75 6.63
N LEU A 154 7.37 -8.54 5.31
CA LEU A 154 8.39 -7.68 4.69
C LEU A 154 8.24 -6.22 5.11
N ALA A 155 6.99 -5.72 5.14
CA ALA A 155 6.68 -4.38 5.64
C ALA A 155 7.16 -4.20 7.09
N TRP A 156 6.78 -5.12 7.98
CA TRP A 156 7.19 -5.10 9.37
C TRP A 156 8.72 -5.18 9.53
N LEU A 157 9.39 -6.04 8.75
CA LEU A 157 10.85 -6.17 8.77
C LEU A 157 11.55 -4.87 8.39
N GLY A 158 11.11 -4.17 7.33
CA GLY A 158 11.75 -2.90 6.96
C GLY A 158 11.53 -1.78 7.97
N ASP A 159 10.49 -1.86 8.80
CA ASP A 159 10.28 -0.94 9.92
C ASP A 159 11.25 -1.18 11.08
N GLN A 160 11.88 -2.36 11.16
CA GLN A 160 12.88 -2.68 12.17
C GLN A 160 14.27 -2.11 11.81
N PRO A 161 14.90 -1.28 12.67
CA PRO A 161 16.21 -0.68 12.39
C PRO A 161 17.32 -1.69 12.06
N SER A 162 17.26 -2.90 12.63
CA SER A 162 18.23 -3.98 12.39
C SER A 162 18.11 -4.60 11.00
N PHE A 163 16.94 -4.52 10.36
CA PHE A 163 16.66 -5.15 9.08
C PHE A 163 16.48 -4.15 7.93
N ALA A 164 16.26 -2.87 8.22
CA ALA A 164 16.11 -1.82 7.21
C ALA A 164 17.23 -1.82 6.13
N PRO A 165 18.53 -1.96 6.45
CA PRO A 165 19.59 -2.03 5.42
C PRO A 165 19.53 -3.29 4.54
N ARG A 166 18.70 -4.27 4.89
CA ARG A 166 18.54 -5.55 4.20
C ARG A 166 17.14 -5.73 3.60
N ALA A 167 16.26 -4.73 3.66
CA ALA A 167 14.87 -4.85 3.20
C ALA A 167 14.78 -5.36 1.76
N ASP A 168 15.53 -4.75 0.84
CA ASP A 168 15.56 -5.15 -0.58
C ASP A 168 16.05 -6.59 -0.76
N HIS A 169 17.12 -6.96 -0.05
CA HIS A 169 17.65 -8.32 -0.10
C HIS A 169 16.65 -9.35 0.43
N LEU A 170 15.96 -9.05 1.52
CA LEU A 170 14.95 -9.93 2.10
C LEU A 170 13.74 -10.08 1.17
N LEU A 171 13.35 -9.00 0.49
CA LEU A 171 12.34 -9.05 -0.56
C LEU A 171 12.80 -9.99 -1.68
N ASP A 172 14.03 -9.85 -2.17
CA ASP A 172 14.57 -10.73 -3.23
C ASP A 172 14.56 -12.20 -2.82
N VAL A 173 14.92 -12.50 -1.57
CA VAL A 173 14.87 -13.86 -1.02
C VAL A 173 13.44 -14.40 -1.00
N VAL A 174 12.48 -13.61 -0.50
CA VAL A 174 11.06 -14.01 -0.47
C VAL A 174 10.49 -14.17 -1.88
N ALA A 175 10.78 -13.24 -2.78
CA ALA A 175 10.36 -13.31 -4.18
C ALA A 175 10.91 -14.56 -4.86
N SER A 176 12.19 -14.88 -4.64
CA SER A 176 12.80 -16.11 -5.17
C SER A 176 12.16 -17.37 -4.59
N ALA A 177 11.71 -17.34 -3.33
CA ALA A 177 11.03 -18.47 -2.69
C ALA A 177 9.56 -18.65 -3.14
N ILE A 178 8.95 -17.63 -3.75
CA ILE A 178 7.62 -17.68 -4.38
C ILE A 178 7.73 -18.22 -5.81
N LEU A 179 8.78 -17.83 -6.53
CA LEU A 179 9.00 -18.30 -7.90
C LEU A 179 9.32 -19.81 -7.91
N ALA A 180 8.82 -20.50 -8.93
CA ALA A 180 9.16 -21.91 -9.14
C ALA A 180 10.61 -22.03 -9.62
N SER A 181 11.34 -23.03 -9.09
CA SER A 181 12.69 -23.40 -9.53
C SER A 181 12.68 -24.10 -10.89
#